data_AF-A0A9W6JYE4-F1
#
_entry.id   AF-A0A9W6JYE4-F1
#
_cell.length_a   1.000
_cell.length_b   1.000
_cell.length_c   1.000
_cell.angle_alpha   90.00
_cell.angle_beta   90.00
_cell.angle_gamma   90.00
#
_symmetry.space_group_name_H-M   'P 1'
#
loop_
_entity.id
_entity.type
_entity.pdbx_description
1 polymer ?
#
loop_
_entity_poly.entity_id
_entity_poly.type
_entity_poly.pdbx_seq_one_letter_code
_entity_poly.pdbx_strand_id
1 'polypeptide(L)'
;MTAPLLDRLKKFHEFALEIGLARAVLALPAPRMLALSAPSTEGGSAVFAKTITEPEINNVSRDLFASGHYSLAVQEAYKAIEKFIQEKTKSTGLSGTQLMQNVFSVSSPKLAWSKRSIPSQEDEHKGYQFLYSGAMLGIRNPVVHEFNWIDNEEVALELLLFAQHLLRKAKAAKTVEE
;
A
#
# COMPACT_ATOMS: atom_id res chain seq x y z
N MET A 1 29.17 -26.04 -50.53
CA MET A 1 28.62 -27.40 -50.24
C MET A 1 27.92 -27.41 -48.88
N THR A 2 26.79 -26.71 -48.72
CA THR A 2 26.10 -26.53 -47.41
C THR A 2 24.58 -26.73 -47.48
N ALA A 3 24.07 -27.34 -48.56
CA ALA A 3 22.66 -27.70 -48.69
C ALA A 3 22.16 -28.93 -47.88
N PRO A 4 22.99 -29.93 -47.47
CA PRO A 4 22.42 -31.18 -46.94
C PRO A 4 21.97 -31.10 -45.47
N LEU A 5 22.37 -30.06 -44.74
CA LEU A 5 22.05 -29.89 -43.31
C LEU A 5 20.67 -29.26 -43.10
N LEU A 6 20.34 -28.26 -43.91
CA LEU A 6 19.03 -27.59 -43.91
C LEU A 6 17.91 -28.55 -44.34
N ASP A 7 18.18 -29.40 -45.31
CA ASP A 7 17.21 -30.40 -45.79
C ASP A 7 16.96 -31.50 -44.76
N ARG A 8 17.99 -31.88 -43.98
CA ARG A 8 17.87 -32.81 -42.85
C ARG A 8 17.07 -32.21 -41.70
N LEU A 9 17.26 -30.93 -41.40
CA LEU A 9 16.49 -30.21 -40.39
C LEU A 9 15.01 -30.09 -40.78
N LYS A 10 14.73 -29.83 -42.05
CA LYS A 10 13.35 -29.71 -42.55
C LYS A 10 12.60 -31.05 -42.50
N LYS A 11 13.24 -32.13 -42.92
CA LYS A 11 12.70 -33.49 -42.81
C LYS A 11 12.47 -33.92 -41.36
N PHE A 12 13.35 -33.53 -40.44
CA PHE A 12 13.16 -33.80 -39.01
C PHE A 12 11.97 -33.01 -38.44
N HIS A 13 11.78 -31.76 -38.86
CA HIS A 13 10.65 -30.93 -38.44
C HIS A 13 9.30 -31.50 -38.93
N GLU A 14 9.25 -31.95 -40.19
CA GLU A 14 8.08 -32.63 -40.77
C GLU A 14 7.79 -33.96 -40.05
N PHE A 15 8.82 -34.74 -39.74
CA PHE A 15 8.71 -35.99 -38.97
C PHE A 15 8.20 -35.76 -37.53
N ALA A 16 8.65 -34.69 -36.86
CA ALA A 16 8.18 -34.33 -35.52
C ALA A 16 6.71 -33.86 -35.49
N LEU A 17 6.23 -33.27 -36.58
CA LEU A 17 4.82 -32.91 -36.78
C LEU A 17 3.95 -34.15 -37.05
N GLU A 18 4.43 -35.10 -37.87
CA GLU A 18 3.70 -36.34 -38.20
C GLU A 18 3.55 -37.30 -37.00
N ILE A 19 4.55 -37.38 -36.11
CA ILE A 19 4.46 -38.22 -34.90
C ILE A 19 3.48 -37.64 -33.86
N GLY A 20 2.93 -36.44 -34.08
CA GLY A 20 2.02 -35.80 -33.14
C GLY A 20 2.71 -35.31 -31.85
N LEU A 21 4.04 -35.42 -31.75
CA LEU A 21 4.85 -34.87 -30.66
C LEU A 21 4.72 -33.35 -30.56
N ALA A 22 4.50 -32.67 -31.69
CA ALA A 22 4.24 -31.23 -31.73
C ALA A 22 2.91 -30.81 -31.04
N ARG A 23 1.94 -31.73 -30.86
CA ARG A 23 0.70 -31.44 -30.12
C ARG A 23 0.81 -31.64 -28.60
N ALA A 24 1.89 -32.28 -28.11
CA ALA A 24 2.02 -32.64 -26.70
C ALA A 24 3.07 -31.82 -25.92
N VAL A 25 3.93 -31.02 -26.56
CA VAL A 25 5.07 -30.35 -25.87
C VAL A 25 5.08 -28.80 -25.98
N LEU A 26 4.08 -28.19 -26.63
CA LEU A 26 3.89 -26.72 -26.58
C LEU A 26 2.59 -26.29 -25.87
N ALA A 27 2.13 -27.10 -24.93
CA ALA A 27 1.28 -26.62 -23.84
C ALA A 27 2.17 -26.32 -22.62
N LEU A 28 3.12 -25.39 -22.78
CA LEU A 28 3.50 -24.62 -21.60
C LEU A 28 2.20 -23.93 -21.18
N PRO A 29 1.68 -24.15 -19.97
CA PRO A 29 0.61 -23.28 -19.48
C PRO A 29 1.18 -21.88 -19.60
N ALA A 30 0.58 -21.04 -20.45
CA ALA A 30 0.91 -19.63 -20.49
C ALA A 30 0.98 -19.17 -19.03
N PRO A 31 2.05 -18.48 -18.60
CA PRO A 31 2.13 -18.02 -17.23
C PRO A 31 0.80 -17.36 -16.92
N ARG A 32 0.15 -17.82 -15.85
CA ARG A 32 -1.13 -17.33 -15.33
C ARG A 32 -1.09 -15.84 -14.92
N MET A 33 -0.10 -15.09 -15.41
CA MET A 33 0.10 -13.65 -15.26
C MET A 33 -0.65 -12.81 -16.30
N LEU A 34 -1.25 -13.40 -17.34
CA LEU A 34 -1.90 -12.63 -18.42
C LEU A 34 -3.43 -12.81 -18.52
N ALA A 35 -4.05 -13.41 -17.50
CA ALA A 35 -5.50 -13.57 -17.43
C ALA A 35 -6.03 -13.36 -16.00
N LEU A 36 -5.53 -12.32 -15.32
CA LEU A 36 -6.42 -11.61 -14.41
C LEU A 36 -7.39 -10.88 -15.31
N SER A 37 -8.64 -11.36 -15.34
CA SER A 37 -9.77 -10.52 -15.71
C SER A 37 -9.58 -9.22 -14.95
N ALA A 38 -9.16 -8.14 -15.62
CA ALA A 38 -9.18 -6.84 -14.99
C ALA A 38 -10.64 -6.68 -14.53
N PRO A 39 -10.90 -6.49 -13.22
CA PRO A 39 -12.11 -5.78 -12.88
C PRO A 39 -12.05 -4.44 -13.63
N SER A 40 -13.15 -3.73 -13.75
CA SER A 40 -13.16 -2.38 -14.30
C SER A 40 -12.36 -1.40 -13.39
N THR A 41 -11.05 -1.59 -13.24
CA THR A 41 -10.09 -0.89 -12.37
C THR A 41 -9.52 0.37 -13.00
N GLU A 42 -9.81 0.66 -14.27
CA GLU A 42 -9.37 1.91 -14.90
C GLU A 42 -9.96 3.13 -14.18
N GLY A 43 -11.19 3.01 -13.67
CA GLY A 43 -11.85 4.07 -12.91
C GLY A 43 -11.14 4.36 -11.60
N GLY A 44 -11.07 3.39 -10.68
CA GLY A 44 -10.53 3.65 -9.35
C GLY A 44 -9.02 3.85 -9.32
N SER A 45 -8.24 3.26 -10.24
CA SER A 45 -6.83 3.62 -10.40
C SER A 45 -6.64 5.07 -10.87
N ALA A 46 -7.52 5.60 -11.73
CA ALA A 46 -7.49 7.01 -12.12
C ALA A 46 -7.89 7.94 -10.97
N VAL A 47 -8.91 7.56 -10.17
CA VAL A 47 -9.28 8.31 -8.97
C VAL A 47 -8.13 8.28 -7.94
N PHE A 48 -7.51 7.12 -7.70
CA PHE A 48 -6.33 7.00 -6.84
C PHE A 48 -5.23 7.98 -7.27
N ALA A 49 -4.85 7.97 -8.55
CA ALA A 49 -3.78 8.83 -9.07
C ALA A 49 -4.10 10.33 -8.93
N LYS A 50 -5.38 10.71 -9.07
CA LYS A 50 -5.82 12.10 -8.91
C LYS A 50 -5.87 12.55 -7.46
N THR A 51 -6.19 11.64 -6.53
CA THR A 51 -6.56 11.99 -5.15
C THR A 51 -5.44 11.73 -4.14
N ILE A 52 -4.62 10.69 -4.33
CA ILE A 52 -3.47 10.37 -3.48
C ILE A 52 -2.22 11.05 -4.03
N THR A 53 -1.88 12.20 -3.46
CA THR A 53 -0.81 13.09 -3.91
C THR A 53 0.39 13.16 -2.97
N GLU A 54 0.27 12.69 -1.73
CA GLU A 54 1.43 12.59 -0.82
C GLU A 54 2.38 11.47 -1.29
N PRO A 55 3.66 11.77 -1.57
CA PRO A 55 4.57 10.81 -2.20
C PRO A 55 4.85 9.60 -1.31
N GLU A 56 4.90 9.76 0.02
CA GLU A 56 5.16 8.66 0.95
C GLU A 56 4.03 7.64 0.98
N ILE A 57 2.78 8.07 0.70
CA ILE A 57 1.64 7.16 0.57
C ILE A 57 1.60 6.59 -0.85
N ASN A 58 1.68 7.47 -1.87
CA ASN A 58 1.58 7.05 -3.27
C ASN A 58 2.64 6.00 -3.63
N ASN A 59 3.90 6.23 -3.26
CA ASN A 59 5.01 5.34 -3.63
C ASN A 59 4.88 3.93 -3.06
N VAL A 60 4.26 3.78 -1.89
CA VAL A 60 4.14 2.47 -1.23
C VAL A 60 2.84 1.75 -1.59
N SER A 61 1.78 2.48 -1.96
CA SER A 61 0.45 1.89 -2.14
C SER A 61 -0.03 1.82 -3.59
N ARG A 62 0.52 2.61 -4.52
CA ARG A 62 -0.01 2.74 -5.89
C ARG A 62 -0.08 1.41 -6.63
N ASP A 63 1.05 0.72 -6.73
CA ASP A 63 1.14 -0.50 -7.55
C ASP A 63 0.36 -1.66 -6.89
N LEU A 64 0.31 -1.68 -5.56
CA LEU A 64 -0.51 -2.61 -4.78
C LEU A 64 -2.01 -2.38 -5.03
N PHE A 65 -2.45 -1.12 -4.98
CA PHE A 65 -3.84 -0.75 -5.23
C PHE A 65 -4.25 -1.11 -6.67
N ALA A 66 -3.44 -0.73 -7.66
CA ALA A 66 -3.71 -1.01 -9.08
C ALA A 66 -3.77 -2.51 -9.40
N SER A 67 -3.07 -3.34 -8.63
CA SER A 67 -3.08 -4.80 -8.77
C SER A 67 -4.14 -5.51 -7.90
N GLY A 68 -5.02 -4.75 -7.23
CA GLY A 68 -6.10 -5.30 -6.39
C GLY A 68 -5.66 -5.79 -5.00
N HIS A 69 -4.41 -5.55 -4.60
CA HIS A 69 -3.89 -5.91 -3.27
C HIS A 69 -4.26 -4.83 -2.24
N TYR A 70 -5.55 -4.60 -2.07
CA TYR A 70 -6.10 -3.49 -1.27
C TYR A 70 -5.67 -3.50 0.20
N SER A 71 -5.78 -4.65 0.86
CA SER A 71 -5.31 -4.83 2.24
C SER A 71 -3.83 -4.44 2.37
N LEU A 72 -2.98 -4.92 1.47
CA LEU A 72 -1.54 -4.63 1.50
C LEU A 72 -1.23 -3.17 1.19
N ALA A 73 -1.97 -2.55 0.25
CA ALA A 73 -1.85 -1.13 -0.06
C ALA A 73 -2.11 -0.26 1.18
N VAL A 74 -3.20 -0.56 1.91
CA VAL A 74 -3.57 0.13 3.15
C VAL A 74 -2.53 -0.13 4.25
N GLN A 75 -2.09 -1.39 4.42
CA GLN A 75 -1.06 -1.75 5.38
C GLN A 75 0.22 -0.91 5.22
N GLU A 76 0.76 -0.85 4.00
CA GLU A 76 2.02 -0.15 3.74
C GLU A 76 1.85 1.37 3.87
N ALA A 77 0.69 1.93 3.53
CA ALA A 77 0.39 3.34 3.76
C ALA A 77 0.40 3.72 5.27
N TYR A 78 -0.27 2.93 6.12
CA TYR A 78 -0.28 3.20 7.56
C TYR A 78 1.09 2.97 8.21
N LYS A 79 1.86 2.01 7.71
CA LYS A 79 3.26 1.80 8.11
C LYS A 79 4.16 2.97 7.69
N ALA A 80 3.92 3.60 6.53
CA ALA A 80 4.65 4.79 6.12
C ALA A 80 4.39 5.98 7.08
N ILE A 81 3.14 6.16 7.54
CA ILE A 81 2.81 7.17 8.57
C ILE A 81 3.55 6.90 9.87
N GLU A 82 3.54 5.64 10.35
CA GLU A 82 4.23 5.25 11.58
C GLU A 82 5.72 5.58 11.49
N LYS A 83 6.39 5.17 10.40
CA LYS A 83 7.81 5.46 10.18
C LYS A 83 8.10 6.96 10.15
N PHE A 84 7.30 7.72 9.41
CA PHE A 84 7.46 9.17 9.34
C PHE A 84 7.40 9.81 10.74
N ILE A 85 6.45 9.38 11.57
CA ILE A 85 6.30 9.89 12.94
C ILE A 85 7.47 9.46 13.84
N GLN A 86 7.92 8.21 13.75
CA GLN A 86 9.09 7.73 14.49
C GLN A 86 10.33 8.54 14.16
N GLU A 87 10.60 8.77 12.86
CA GLU A 87 11.73 9.56 12.37
C GLU A 87 11.64 11.01 12.84
N LYS A 88 10.48 11.65 12.68
CA LYS A 88 10.27 13.05 13.07
C LYS A 88 10.41 13.29 14.58
N THR A 89 10.04 12.30 15.40
CA THR A 89 10.10 12.40 16.86
C THR A 89 11.31 11.72 17.49
N LYS A 90 12.17 11.10 16.68
CA LYS A 90 13.28 10.24 17.13
C LYS A 90 12.84 9.17 18.15
N SER A 91 11.59 8.71 18.04
CA SER A 91 11.02 7.73 18.97
C SER A 91 11.44 6.32 18.58
N THR A 92 12.22 5.67 19.44
CA THR A 92 12.66 4.28 19.26
C THR A 92 11.91 3.34 20.21
N GLY A 93 11.55 2.15 19.73
CA GLY A 93 10.98 1.08 20.57
C GLY A 93 9.47 1.13 20.81
N LEU A 94 8.76 2.14 20.29
CA LEU A 94 7.30 2.21 20.29
C LEU A 94 6.74 2.08 18.87
N SER A 95 5.63 1.37 18.72
CA SER A 95 4.91 1.19 17.45
C SER A 95 3.40 1.22 17.64
N GLY A 96 2.68 1.35 16.53
CA GLY A 96 1.21 1.32 16.47
C GLY A 96 0.56 2.32 17.41
N THR A 97 -0.47 1.86 18.11
CA THR A 97 -1.29 2.68 19.02
C THR A 97 -0.46 3.31 20.14
N GLN A 98 0.49 2.59 20.74
CA GLN A 98 1.30 3.09 21.85
C GLN A 98 2.19 4.26 21.42
N LEU A 99 2.77 4.18 20.22
CA LEU A 99 3.53 5.29 19.63
C LEU A 99 2.66 6.53 19.46
N MET A 100 1.47 6.37 18.88
CA MET A 100 0.56 7.51 18.61
C MET A 100 0.09 8.18 19.90
N GLN A 101 -0.23 7.38 20.93
CA GLN A 101 -0.59 7.88 22.24
C GLN A 101 0.57 8.62 22.93
N ASN A 102 1.80 8.11 22.79
CA ASN A 102 2.99 8.77 23.34
C ASN A 102 3.28 10.10 22.62
N VAL A 103 3.32 10.09 21.30
CA VAL A 103 3.71 11.24 20.48
C VAL A 103 2.69 12.38 20.58
N PHE A 104 1.40 12.08 20.56
CA PHE A 104 0.33 13.07 20.60
C PHE A 104 -0.35 13.17 21.97
N SER A 105 0.32 12.73 23.04
CA SER A 105 -0.23 12.82 24.40
C SER A 105 -0.70 14.24 24.74
N VAL A 106 -1.85 14.38 25.42
CA VAL A 106 -2.30 15.70 25.90
C VAL A 106 -1.37 16.27 26.97
N SER A 107 -0.81 15.42 27.84
CA SER A 107 0.01 15.86 28.97
C SER A 107 1.43 16.23 28.58
N SER A 108 2.06 15.44 27.70
CA SER A 108 3.44 15.63 27.26
C SER A 108 3.58 15.16 25.80
N PRO A 109 3.10 15.97 24.84
CA PRO A 109 3.20 15.64 23.41
C PRO A 109 4.59 15.95 22.88
N LYS A 110 5.10 15.06 22.04
CA LYS A 110 6.29 15.30 21.21
C LYS A 110 5.97 16.10 19.95
N LEU A 111 4.75 15.96 19.43
CA LEU A 111 4.25 16.71 18.27
C LEU A 111 3.01 17.49 18.62
N ALA A 112 2.93 18.74 18.17
CA ALA A 112 1.77 19.61 18.39
C ALA A 112 1.46 20.48 17.17
N TRP A 113 0.17 20.80 16.97
CA TRP A 113 -0.28 21.73 15.91
C TRP A 113 -0.41 23.18 16.39
N SER A 114 -0.54 23.38 17.69
CA SER A 114 -0.78 24.68 18.30
C SER A 114 -0.21 24.72 19.73
N LYS A 115 -0.31 25.87 20.39
CA LYS A 115 0.06 26.03 21.80
C LYS A 115 -0.97 25.42 22.77
N ARG A 116 -2.13 24.96 22.27
CA ARG A 116 -3.24 24.46 23.10
C ARG A 116 -3.67 25.45 24.18
N SER A 117 -3.74 26.74 23.82
CA SER A 117 -4.06 27.81 24.77
C SER A 117 -5.55 28.10 24.89
N ILE A 118 -6.37 27.47 24.05
CA ILE A 118 -7.84 27.59 24.07
C ILE A 118 -8.46 26.19 24.01
N PRO A 119 -9.68 25.99 24.55
CA PRO A 119 -10.30 24.66 24.63
C PRO A 119 -10.39 23.94 23.28
N SER A 120 -10.72 24.65 22.20
CA SER A 120 -10.82 24.04 20.87
C SER A 120 -9.49 23.49 20.35
N GLN A 121 -8.35 24.07 20.75
CA GLN A 121 -7.04 23.56 20.39
C GLN A 121 -6.66 22.31 21.20
N GLU A 122 -7.09 22.25 22.47
CA GLU A 122 -6.94 21.04 23.30
C GLU A 122 -7.80 19.90 22.76
N ASP A 123 -9.06 20.20 22.41
CA ASP A 123 -10.00 19.26 21.82
C ASP A 123 -9.52 18.75 20.45
N GLU A 124 -9.01 19.64 19.58
CA GLU A 124 -8.40 19.22 18.31
C GLU A 124 -7.23 18.27 18.56
N HIS A 125 -6.32 18.63 19.46
CA HIS A 125 -5.14 17.83 19.75
C HIS A 125 -5.50 16.44 20.29
N LYS A 126 -6.41 16.39 21.27
CA LYS A 126 -6.94 15.15 21.86
C LYS A 126 -7.71 14.32 20.83
N GLY A 127 -8.52 14.96 20.00
CA GLY A 127 -9.26 14.30 18.92
C GLY A 127 -8.32 13.64 17.92
N TYR A 128 -7.28 14.33 17.48
CA TYR A 128 -6.29 13.74 16.59
C TYR A 128 -5.49 12.62 17.26
N GLN A 129 -5.12 12.75 18.54
CA GLN A 129 -4.53 11.63 19.27
C GLN A 129 -5.40 10.37 19.17
N PHE A 130 -6.72 10.50 19.34
CA PHE A 130 -7.65 9.38 19.17
C PHE A 130 -7.73 8.88 17.72
N LEU A 131 -7.76 9.77 16.73
CA LEU A 131 -7.78 9.37 15.32
C LEU A 131 -6.53 8.57 14.92
N TYR A 132 -5.33 9.02 15.30
CA TYR A 132 -4.10 8.27 15.03
C TYR A 132 -4.08 6.92 15.77
N SER A 133 -4.41 6.94 17.07
CA SER A 133 -4.39 5.74 17.91
C SER A 133 -5.41 4.69 17.42
N GLY A 134 -6.62 5.16 17.09
CA GLY A 134 -7.71 4.36 16.56
C GLY A 134 -7.43 3.87 15.15
N ALA A 135 -6.78 4.65 14.29
CA ALA A 135 -6.39 4.18 12.97
C ALA A 135 -5.34 3.05 13.05
N MET A 136 -4.39 3.15 13.97
CA MET A 136 -3.42 2.07 14.18
C MET A 136 -4.09 0.81 14.73
N LEU A 137 -5.03 0.94 15.67
CA LEU A 137 -5.70 -0.19 16.31
C LEU A 137 -6.80 -0.82 15.46
N GLY A 138 -7.60 -0.01 14.77
CA GLY A 138 -8.82 -0.44 14.07
C GLY A 138 -8.64 -0.64 12.57
N ILE A 139 -7.60 -0.08 11.97
CA ILE A 139 -7.34 -0.22 10.52
C ILE A 139 -6.06 -1.01 10.31
N ARG A 140 -4.90 -0.48 10.76
CA ARG A 140 -3.62 -1.13 10.50
C ARG A 140 -3.49 -2.49 11.20
N ASN A 141 -3.99 -2.63 12.42
CA ASN A 141 -3.84 -3.89 13.16
C ASN A 141 -4.62 -5.06 12.53
N PRO A 142 -5.93 -4.96 12.23
CA PRO A 142 -6.65 -6.04 11.56
C PRO A 142 -6.05 -6.39 10.18
N VAL A 143 -5.71 -5.38 9.38
CA VAL A 143 -5.13 -5.58 8.04
C VAL A 143 -3.82 -6.39 8.07
N VAL A 144 -3.02 -6.24 9.13
CA VAL A 144 -1.74 -6.96 9.28
C VAL A 144 -1.94 -8.41 9.75
N HIS A 145 -3.02 -8.68 10.49
CA HIS A 145 -3.22 -9.97 11.15
C HIS A 145 -4.27 -10.87 10.46
N GLU A 146 -5.11 -10.30 9.61
CA GLU A 146 -6.18 -11.00 8.90
C GLU A 146 -5.92 -11.03 7.38
N PHE A 147 -6.41 -12.09 6.72
CA PHE A 147 -6.33 -12.21 5.26
C PHE A 147 -7.52 -11.51 4.58
N ASN A 148 -7.26 -10.73 3.53
CA ASN A 148 -8.27 -10.02 2.75
C ASN A 148 -9.27 -9.23 3.62
N TRP A 149 -8.79 -8.61 4.71
CA TRP A 149 -9.62 -7.78 5.58
C TRP A 149 -10.31 -6.64 4.83
N ILE A 150 -9.63 -6.12 3.81
CA ILE A 150 -10.14 -5.16 2.84
C ILE A 150 -10.03 -5.79 1.47
N ASP A 151 -11.18 -6.12 0.89
CA ASP A 151 -11.36 -6.72 -0.44
C ASP A 151 -12.08 -5.77 -1.42
N ASN A 152 -12.54 -4.62 -0.94
CA ASN A 152 -13.25 -3.62 -1.72
C ASN A 152 -12.33 -2.42 -2.08
N GLU A 153 -12.34 -2.05 -3.37
CA GLU A 153 -11.54 -0.95 -3.93
C GLU A 153 -11.88 0.42 -3.33
N GLU A 154 -13.16 0.72 -3.18
CA GLU A 154 -13.65 2.01 -2.68
C GLU A 154 -13.25 2.20 -1.22
N VAL A 155 -13.47 1.17 -0.38
CA VAL A 155 -13.05 1.18 1.03
C VAL A 155 -11.54 1.34 1.14
N ALA A 156 -10.77 0.66 0.30
CA ALA A 156 -9.32 0.81 0.28
C ALA A 156 -8.91 2.24 -0.06
N LEU A 157 -9.55 2.86 -1.05
CA LEU A 157 -9.30 4.24 -1.44
C LEU A 157 -9.65 5.23 -0.32
N GLU A 158 -10.78 5.03 0.38
CA GLU A 158 -11.17 5.84 1.54
C GLU A 158 -10.12 5.78 2.65
N LEU A 159 -9.64 4.59 2.97
CA LEU A 159 -8.63 4.39 4.00
C LEU A 159 -7.26 4.95 3.58
N LEU A 160 -6.91 4.89 2.30
CA LEU A 160 -5.70 5.53 1.76
C LEU A 160 -5.81 7.05 1.78
N LEU A 161 -6.98 7.61 1.51
CA LEU A 161 -7.23 9.05 1.64
C LEU A 161 -7.15 9.51 3.09
N PHE A 162 -7.68 8.70 4.01
CA PHE A 162 -7.55 8.98 5.44
C PHE A 162 -6.10 8.89 5.91
N ALA A 163 -5.36 7.87 5.47
CA ALA A 163 -3.92 7.75 5.70
C ALA A 163 -3.16 8.99 5.21
N GLN A 164 -3.46 9.47 4.00
CA GLN A 164 -2.91 10.70 3.46
C GLN A 164 -3.24 11.94 4.32
N HIS A 165 -4.49 12.08 4.77
CA HIS A 165 -4.88 13.18 5.65
C HIS A 165 -4.09 13.18 6.96
N LEU A 166 -3.94 12.01 7.58
CA LEU A 166 -3.12 11.83 8.77
C LEU A 166 -1.65 12.18 8.48
N LEU A 167 -1.07 11.71 7.37
CA LEU A 167 0.31 12.08 7.03
C LEU A 167 0.48 13.60 6.90
N ARG A 168 -0.43 14.30 6.22
CA ARG A 168 -0.41 15.77 6.11
C ARG A 168 -0.47 16.44 7.47
N LYS A 169 -1.34 15.96 8.36
CA LYS A 169 -1.42 16.45 9.73
C LYS A 169 -0.11 16.20 10.49
N ALA A 170 0.52 15.03 10.36
CA ALA A 170 1.80 14.73 10.99
C ALA A 170 2.93 15.62 10.47
N LYS A 171 2.96 15.89 9.15
CA LYS A 171 3.91 16.83 8.52
C LYS A 171 3.77 18.24 9.08
N ALA A 172 2.54 18.73 9.18
CA ALA A 172 2.21 20.06 9.69
C ALA A 172 2.48 20.24 11.20
N ALA A 173 2.52 19.16 11.98
CA ALA A 173 2.84 19.23 13.39
C ALA A 173 4.30 19.66 13.61
N LYS A 174 4.51 20.48 14.63
CA LYS A 174 5.84 20.91 15.07
C LYS A 174 6.31 20.04 16.23
N THR A 175 7.60 19.77 16.28
CA THR A 175 8.22 19.15 17.45
C THR A 175 8.14 20.13 18.61
N VAL A 176 7.69 19.65 19.76
CA VAL A 176 7.72 20.41 21.01
C VAL A 176 9.11 20.20 21.61
N GLU A 177 9.90 21.26 21.68
CA GLU A 177 11.15 21.25 22.44
C GLU A 177 10.80 21.25 23.93
N GLU A 178 11.46 20.37 24.70
CA GLU A 178 11.32 20.28 26.16
C GLU A 178 11.83 21.54 26.88
#